data_AF-A0AA88KQ86-F1
#
_entry.id   AF-A0AA88KQ86-F1
#
_cell.length_a   1.000
_cell.length_b   1.000
_cell.length_c   1.000
_cell.angle_alpha   90.00
_cell.angle_beta   90.00
_cell.angle_gamma   90.00
#
_symmetry.space_group_name_H-M   'P 1'
#
loop_
_entity.id
_entity.type
_entity.pdbx_description
1 polymer ?
#
loop_
_entity_poly.entity_id
_entity_poly.type
_entity_poly.pdbx_seq_one_letter_code
_entity_poly.pdbx_strand_id
1 'polypeptide(L)'
;MGRTHSEIYGFVGWSVTFAILFLYFVYSFVPETWLHQIGITYYPDKYWATSVPAFLCMIWMAGFFLNYFYLHYSAYPLDDIRCIQDEKTNYLKREHVMVGAFAPESSSSNKNSSPKLDTQDEIILDEYPTVPIVRDIPLDIVNELLFEN
;
A
#
# COMPACT_ATOMS: atom_id res chain seq x y z
N MET A 1 10.24 -9.19 -33.52
CA MET A 1 11.21 -8.09 -33.71
C MET A 1 10.50 -6.79 -33.37
N GLY A 2 11.02 -5.98 -32.44
CA GLY A 2 10.52 -4.61 -32.18
C GLY A 2 9.92 -4.33 -30.79
N ARG A 3 10.70 -4.42 -29.70
CA ARG A 3 10.43 -3.78 -28.40
C ARG A 3 11.75 -3.43 -27.69
N THR A 4 12.44 -2.39 -28.18
CA THR A 4 13.60 -1.77 -27.50
C THR A 4 13.54 -0.25 -27.53
N HIS A 5 12.48 0.32 -28.12
CA HIS A 5 12.34 1.77 -28.26
C HIS A 5 12.10 2.46 -26.92
N SER A 6 11.36 1.86 -25.99
CA SER A 6 10.97 2.48 -24.71
C SER A 6 12.16 2.80 -23.80
N GLU A 7 13.16 1.92 -23.74
CA GLU A 7 14.36 2.12 -22.90
C GLU A 7 15.22 3.27 -23.41
N ILE A 8 15.36 3.37 -24.73
CA ILE A 8 16.14 4.42 -25.39
C ILE A 8 15.47 5.78 -25.17
N TYR A 9 14.15 5.88 -25.30
CA TYR A 9 13.44 7.12 -25.01
C TYR A 9 13.55 7.54 -23.54
N GLY A 10 13.54 6.58 -22.60
CA GLY A 10 13.77 6.86 -21.18
C GLY A 10 15.16 7.42 -20.92
N PHE A 11 16.20 6.83 -21.50
CA PHE A 11 17.59 7.29 -21.36
C PHE A 11 17.80 8.68 -21.98
N VAL A 12 17.27 8.91 -23.17
CA VAL A 12 17.34 10.21 -23.84
C VAL A 12 16.57 11.26 -23.04
N GLY A 13 15.36 10.93 -22.56
CA GLY A 13 14.56 11.81 -21.71
C GLY A 13 15.29 12.21 -20.43
N TRP A 14 15.88 11.23 -19.73
CA TRP A 14 16.69 11.46 -18.53
C TRP A 14 17.87 12.40 -18.80
N SER A 15 18.60 12.17 -19.89
CA SER A 15 19.73 13.02 -20.30
C SER A 15 19.29 14.45 -20.63
N VAL A 16 18.17 14.59 -21.35
CA VAL A 16 17.59 15.89 -21.71
C VAL A 16 17.10 16.64 -20.47
N THR A 17 16.46 15.96 -19.52
CA THR A 17 16.05 16.58 -18.24
C THR A 17 17.25 17.14 -17.49
N PHE A 18 18.35 16.39 -17.41
CA PHE A 18 19.59 16.90 -16.79
C PHE A 18 20.19 18.08 -17.54
N ALA A 19 20.20 18.05 -18.87
CA ALA A 19 20.69 19.16 -19.68
C ALA A 19 19.87 20.43 -19.47
N ILE A 20 18.54 20.31 -19.45
CA ILE A 20 17.62 21.44 -19.19
C ILE A 20 17.80 21.96 -17.76
N LEU A 21 17.93 21.07 -16.77
CA LEU A 21 18.15 21.43 -15.36
C LEU A 21 19.47 22.19 -15.18
N PHE A 22 20.54 21.77 -15.86
CA PHE A 22 21.82 22.47 -15.82
C PHE A 22 21.70 23.86 -16.45
N LEU A 23 21.06 23.97 -17.62
CA LEU A 23 20.81 25.25 -18.28
C LEU A 23 19.94 26.18 -17.42
N TYR A 24 18.96 25.62 -16.71
CA TYR A 24 18.15 26.33 -15.72
C TYR A 24 18.97 26.87 -14.57
N PHE A 25 19.89 26.07 -14.01
CA PHE A 25 20.80 26.55 -12.96
C PHE A 25 21.72 27.65 -13.45
N VAL A 26 22.32 27.50 -14.63
CA VAL A 26 23.15 28.55 -15.22
C VAL A 26 22.34 29.85 -15.36
N TYR A 27 21.12 29.78 -15.88
CA TYR A 27 20.23 30.93 -15.96
C TYR A 27 19.90 31.54 -14.57
N SER A 28 19.61 30.70 -13.57
CA SER A 28 19.25 31.15 -12.22
C SER A 28 20.42 31.82 -11.48
N PHE A 29 21.64 31.28 -11.60
CA PHE A 29 22.81 31.75 -10.85
C PHE A 29 23.56 32.89 -11.55
N VAL A 30 23.51 32.99 -12.89
CA VAL A 30 24.23 34.05 -13.62
C VAL A 30 23.54 35.40 -13.43
N PRO A 31 24.24 36.46 -12.95
CA PRO A 31 23.66 37.79 -12.78
C PRO A 31 23.28 38.42 -14.13
N GLU A 32 22.25 39.27 -14.12
CA GLU A 32 21.68 39.90 -15.33
C GLU A 32 22.70 40.72 -16.13
N THR A 33 23.66 41.33 -15.42
CA THR A 33 24.74 42.10 -16.02
C THR A 33 25.60 41.27 -16.97
N TRP A 34 25.83 40.00 -16.66
CA TRP A 34 26.61 39.09 -17.50
C TRP A 34 25.78 38.62 -18.70
N LEU A 35 24.49 38.38 -18.50
CA LEU A 35 23.57 37.98 -19.57
C LEU A 35 23.41 39.09 -20.62
N HIS A 36 23.33 40.34 -20.16
CA HIS A 36 23.26 41.52 -21.02
C HIS A 36 24.55 41.73 -21.83
N GLN A 37 25.72 41.43 -21.25
CA GLN A 37 27.01 41.47 -21.95
C GLN A 37 27.13 40.41 -23.06
N ILE A 38 26.48 39.26 -22.89
CA ILE A 38 26.43 38.17 -23.88
C ILE A 38 25.40 38.47 -25.00
N GLY A 39 24.64 39.57 -24.88
CA GLY A 39 23.67 40.01 -25.90
C GLY A 39 22.29 39.38 -25.76
N ILE A 40 22.02 38.66 -24.66
CA ILE A 40 20.70 38.07 -24.37
C ILE A 40 19.88 39.11 -23.62
N THR A 41 19.10 39.90 -24.37
CA THR A 41 18.27 40.99 -23.84
C THR A 41 16.83 40.59 -23.52
N TYR A 42 16.37 39.44 -24.03
CA TYR A 42 15.02 38.93 -23.81
C TYR A 42 15.06 37.59 -23.05
N TYR A 43 14.76 37.64 -21.77
CA TYR A 43 14.49 36.50 -20.90
C TYR A 43 13.34 36.84 -19.95
N PRO A 44 12.57 35.85 -19.46
CA PRO A 44 11.51 36.10 -18.48
C PRO A 44 12.12 36.66 -17.18
N ASP A 45 11.37 37.49 -16.46
CA ASP A 45 11.81 38.11 -15.21
C ASP A 45 12.48 37.08 -14.28
N LYS A 46 13.63 37.43 -13.73
CA LYS A 46 14.46 36.54 -12.91
C LYS A 46 13.75 36.05 -11.65
N TYR A 47 12.66 36.71 -11.24
CA TYR A 47 11.74 36.18 -10.23
C TYR A 47 11.28 34.73 -10.51
N TRP A 48 11.07 34.39 -11.79
CA TRP A 48 10.65 33.03 -12.18
C TRP A 48 11.71 31.97 -11.84
N ALA A 49 12.99 32.32 -11.79
CA ALA A 49 14.07 31.41 -11.42
C ALA A 49 13.95 30.92 -9.96
N THR A 50 13.34 31.71 -9.08
CA THR A 50 13.11 31.33 -7.67
C THR A 50 11.70 30.77 -7.47
N SER A 51 10.72 31.26 -8.22
CA SER A 51 9.33 30.81 -8.07
C SER A 51 9.13 29.36 -8.49
N VAL A 52 9.73 28.92 -9.61
CA VAL A 52 9.60 27.53 -10.09
C VAL A 52 10.03 26.50 -9.03
N PRO A 53 11.23 26.58 -8.41
CA PRO A 53 11.62 25.62 -7.38
C PRO A 53 10.75 25.73 -6.12
N ALA A 54 10.29 26.93 -5.76
CA ALA A 54 9.37 27.11 -4.64
C ALA A 54 8.01 26.41 -4.90
N PHE A 55 7.44 26.57 -6.11
CA PHE A 55 6.23 25.87 -6.51
C PHE A 55 6.41 24.36 -6.56
N LEU A 56 7.55 23.87 -7.08
CA LEU A 56 7.86 22.43 -7.08
C LEU A 56 7.93 21.86 -5.66
N CYS A 57 8.60 22.55 -4.73
CA CYS A 57 8.61 22.15 -3.31
C CYS A 57 7.20 22.12 -2.72
N MET A 58 6.38 23.14 -2.98
CA MET A 58 5.00 23.19 -2.49
C MET A 58 4.14 22.05 -3.05
N ILE A 59 4.23 21.77 -4.35
CA ILE A 59 3.50 20.66 -4.99
C ILE A 59 3.96 19.33 -4.42
N TRP A 60 5.27 19.14 -4.24
CA TRP A 60 5.81 17.90 -3.68
C TRP A 60 5.35 17.67 -2.24
N MET A 61 5.43 18.71 -1.41
CA MET A 61 4.97 18.67 -0.02
C MET A 61 3.46 18.42 0.05
N ALA A 62 2.66 19.13 -0.76
CA ALA A 62 1.22 18.94 -0.84
C ALA A 62 0.87 17.51 -1.29
N GLY A 63 1.56 16.99 -2.30
CA GLY A 63 1.39 15.62 -2.78
C GLY A 63 1.71 14.57 -1.71
N PHE A 64 2.78 14.79 -0.94
CA PHE A 64 3.13 13.92 0.19
C PHE A 64 2.03 13.91 1.26
N PHE A 65 1.57 15.09 1.69
CA PHE A 65 0.49 15.19 2.67
C PHE A 65 -0.82 14.58 2.15
N LEU A 66 -1.20 14.88 0.91
CA LEU A 66 -2.38 14.31 0.26
C LEU A 66 -2.31 12.78 0.20
N ASN A 67 -1.17 12.22 -0.18
CA ASN A 67 -0.98 10.77 -0.20
C ASN A 67 -1.06 10.17 1.21
N TYR A 68 -0.44 10.81 2.20
CA TYR A 68 -0.52 10.39 3.59
C TYR A 68 -1.97 10.39 4.11
N PHE A 69 -2.71 11.47 3.88
CA PHE A 69 -4.12 11.55 4.27
C PHE A 69 -4.98 10.54 3.52
N TYR A 70 -4.74 10.35 2.22
CA TYR A 70 -5.44 9.35 1.42
C TYR A 70 -5.19 7.94 1.94
N LEU A 71 -3.93 7.61 2.22
CA LEU A 71 -3.56 6.31 2.79
C LEU A 71 -4.19 6.13 4.17
N HIS A 72 -4.16 7.15 5.02
CA HIS A 72 -4.77 7.09 6.35
C HIS A 72 -6.31 6.95 6.28
N TYR A 73 -6.96 7.61 5.32
CA TYR A 73 -8.40 7.49 5.10
C TYR A 73 -8.79 6.12 4.54
N SER A 74 -7.96 5.55 3.67
CA SER A 74 -8.23 4.25 3.03
C SER A 74 -7.76 3.05 3.86
N ALA A 75 -6.87 3.25 4.83
CA ALA A 75 -6.32 2.19 5.65
C ALA A 75 -7.33 1.72 6.71
N TYR A 76 -7.36 0.41 6.93
CA TYR A 76 -8.07 -0.19 8.06
C TYR A 76 -7.33 0.13 9.37
N PRO A 77 -8.03 0.23 10.51
CA PRO A 77 -7.37 0.39 11.80
C PRO A 77 -6.41 -0.77 12.07
N LEU A 78 -5.30 -0.51 12.76
CA LEU A 78 -4.23 -1.50 12.96
C LEU A 78 -4.68 -2.73 13.78
N ASP A 79 -5.80 -2.62 14.49
CA ASP A 79 -6.38 -3.70 15.29
C ASP A 79 -7.31 -4.64 14.48
N ASP A 80 -7.45 -4.42 13.17
CA ASP A 80 -8.31 -5.21 12.30
C ASP A 80 -7.58 -6.40 11.68
N ILE A 81 -8.14 -7.60 11.81
CA ILE A 81 -7.61 -8.83 11.20
C ILE A 81 -7.49 -8.72 9.68
N ARG A 82 -8.32 -7.87 9.05
CA ARG A 82 -8.25 -7.57 7.62
C ARG A 82 -6.90 -6.97 7.18
N CYS A 83 -6.12 -6.40 8.11
CA CYS A 83 -4.78 -5.91 7.82
C CYS A 83 -3.76 -7.05 7.53
N ILE A 84 -4.06 -8.27 7.98
CA ILE A 84 -3.21 -9.47 7.79
C ILE A 84 -3.78 -10.38 6.69
N GLN A 85 -5.05 -10.24 6.34
CA GLN A 85 -5.74 -11.05 5.34
C GLN A 85 -5.50 -10.53 3.92
N ASP A 86 -5.31 -11.45 2.99
CA ASP A 86 -5.22 -11.20 1.55
C ASP A 86 -6.34 -11.93 0.79
N GLU A 87 -6.43 -11.71 -0.53
CA GLU A 87 -7.45 -12.35 -1.39
C GLU A 87 -7.36 -13.89 -1.37
N LYS A 88 -6.20 -14.45 -1.03
CA LYS A 88 -5.93 -15.89 -1.01
C LYS A 88 -5.97 -16.48 0.40
N THR A 89 -6.42 -15.72 1.39
CA THR A 89 -6.50 -16.19 2.78
C THR A 89 -7.63 -17.21 2.91
N ASN A 90 -7.25 -18.45 3.20
CA ASN A 90 -8.18 -19.53 3.47
C ASN A 90 -8.48 -19.62 4.97
N TYR A 91 -9.76 -19.68 5.33
CA TYR A 91 -10.20 -19.88 6.71
C TYR A 91 -10.36 -21.36 7.00
N LEU A 92 -9.77 -21.83 8.09
CA LEU A 92 -10.03 -23.18 8.59
C LEU A 92 -11.46 -23.26 9.14
N LYS A 93 -12.27 -24.18 8.62
CA LYS A 93 -13.57 -24.50 9.20
C LYS A 93 -13.34 -25.31 10.49
N ARG A 94 -14.01 -24.91 11.58
CA ARG A 94 -13.83 -25.46 12.95
C ARG A 94 -13.99 -26.99 13.04
N GLU A 95 -14.62 -27.62 12.05
CA GLU A 95 -14.80 -29.07 11.97
C GLU A 95 -13.51 -29.88 11.76
N HIS A 96 -12.44 -29.27 11.23
CA HIS A 96 -11.13 -29.93 11.03
C HIS A 96 -10.10 -29.59 12.13
N VAL A 97 -10.42 -28.69 13.05
CA VAL A 97 -9.52 -28.30 14.14
C VAL A 97 -9.71 -29.26 15.32
N MET A 98 -8.87 -30.28 15.39
CA MET A 98 -8.76 -31.11 16.58
C MET A 98 -8.14 -30.26 17.70
N VAL A 99 -8.93 -29.88 18.71
CA VAL A 99 -8.44 -29.21 19.92
C VAL A 99 -7.60 -30.21 20.72
N GLY A 100 -6.31 -30.30 20.41
CA GLY A 100 -5.31 -31.04 21.18
C GLY A 100 -4.09 -30.15 21.35
N ALA A 101 -3.53 -29.88 22.52
CA ALA A 101 -3.72 -30.40 23.86
C ALA A 101 -3.91 -29.21 24.84
N PHE A 102 -4.52 -29.46 25.99
CA PHE A 102 -5.04 -28.48 26.99
C PHE A 102 -6.50 -28.03 26.76
N ALA A 103 -7.44 -28.98 26.71
CA ALA A 103 -8.81 -28.71 27.15
C ALA A 103 -8.92 -29.12 28.63
N PRO A 104 -9.34 -28.24 29.57
CA PRO A 104 -9.82 -28.70 30.86
C PRO A 104 -11.11 -29.48 30.62
N GLU A 105 -11.17 -30.65 31.23
CA GLU A 105 -12.27 -31.59 31.17
C GLU A 105 -13.55 -30.98 31.79
N SER A 106 -14.34 -30.23 31.03
CA SER A 106 -15.70 -29.87 31.45
C SER A 106 -16.58 -29.36 30.30
N SER A 107 -17.09 -30.27 29.48
CA SER A 107 -18.44 -30.15 28.88
C SER A 107 -18.76 -31.38 28.03
N SER A 108 -19.16 -32.45 28.72
CA SER A 108 -20.02 -33.47 28.14
C SER A 108 -21.34 -32.81 27.69
N SER A 109 -21.45 -32.45 26.42
CA SER A 109 -22.73 -32.04 25.83
C SER A 109 -23.15 -33.00 24.71
N ASN A 110 -23.84 -34.04 25.18
CA ASN A 110 -24.99 -34.72 24.57
C ASN A 110 -25.17 -34.66 23.04
N LYS A 111 -24.99 -35.81 22.36
CA LYS A 111 -25.18 -36.03 20.91
C LYS A 111 -26.65 -36.02 20.42
N ASN A 112 -27.60 -35.54 21.20
CA ASN A 112 -29.02 -35.72 20.90
C ASN A 112 -29.78 -34.40 20.96
N SER A 113 -29.78 -33.63 19.88
CA SER A 113 -30.94 -32.82 19.46
C SER A 113 -30.60 -32.04 18.19
N SER A 114 -31.29 -32.37 17.11
CA SER A 114 -31.59 -31.39 16.08
C SER A 114 -32.61 -30.40 16.66
N PRO A 115 -32.45 -29.08 16.45
CA PRO A 115 -33.65 -28.30 16.15
C PRO A 115 -33.45 -27.29 15.01
N LYS A 116 -34.47 -27.33 14.14
CA LYS A 116 -35.08 -26.29 13.30
C LYS A 116 -34.37 -24.95 13.11
N LEU A 117 -34.22 -24.64 11.83
CA LEU A 117 -34.12 -23.31 11.24
C LEU A 117 -35.39 -22.50 11.56
N ASP A 118 -35.24 -21.37 12.25
CA ASP A 118 -36.21 -20.26 12.21
C ASP A 118 -35.44 -18.94 12.07
N THR A 119 -36.01 -18.07 11.25
CA THR A 119 -35.46 -16.79 10.80
C THR A 119 -35.88 -15.66 11.75
N GLN A 120 -34.99 -14.68 11.91
CA GLN A 120 -35.13 -13.36 12.55
C GLN A 120 -34.76 -13.26 14.05
N ASP A 121 -34.09 -12.13 14.34
CA ASP A 121 -33.63 -11.60 15.64
C ASP A 121 -32.14 -11.92 15.92
N GLU A 122 -31.21 -11.15 15.36
CA GLU A 122 -30.69 -9.89 15.92
C GLU A 122 -29.56 -10.14 16.95
N ILE A 123 -28.35 -9.67 16.59
CA ILE A 123 -27.24 -9.29 17.49
C ILE A 123 -26.75 -10.41 18.42
N ILE A 124 -25.80 -11.20 17.94
CA ILE A 124 -24.55 -11.34 18.70
C ILE A 124 -23.40 -11.23 17.70
N LEU A 125 -22.62 -10.16 17.86
CA LEU A 125 -21.22 -10.11 17.48
C LEU A 125 -20.49 -11.18 18.32
N ASP A 126 -20.71 -12.45 17.99
CA ASP A 126 -20.10 -13.58 18.70
C ASP A 126 -18.65 -13.68 18.22
N GLU A 127 -17.85 -12.84 18.86
CA GLU A 127 -16.56 -13.23 19.39
C GLU A 127 -15.68 -13.87 18.33
N TYR A 128 -15.06 -13.01 17.50
CA TYR A 128 -13.79 -13.37 16.90
C TYR A 128 -12.91 -13.87 18.05
N PRO A 129 -12.53 -15.16 18.10
CA PRO A 129 -11.68 -15.64 19.17
C PRO A 129 -10.39 -14.83 19.09
N THR A 130 -10.12 -14.07 20.14
CA THR A 130 -8.88 -13.33 20.35
C THR A 130 -7.75 -14.33 20.20
N VAL A 131 -7.14 -14.32 19.01
CA VAL A 131 -6.11 -15.24 18.53
C VAL A 131 -6.53 -16.72 18.58
N PRO A 132 -6.67 -17.43 17.44
CA PRO A 132 -6.81 -18.87 17.52
C PRO A 132 -5.55 -19.43 18.18
N ILE A 133 -5.70 -20.36 19.13
CA ILE A 133 -4.59 -21.15 19.68
C ILE A 133 -4.09 -22.03 18.54
N VAL A 134 -3.31 -21.45 17.65
CA VAL A 134 -2.60 -22.12 16.57
C VAL A 134 -1.18 -22.23 17.04
N ARG A 135 -0.90 -23.27 17.82
CA ARG A 135 0.47 -23.75 18.01
C ARG A 135 0.65 -24.99 17.17
N ASP A 136 0.76 -24.77 15.86
CA ASP A 136 0.99 -25.76 14.80
C ASP A 136 -0.30 -26.35 14.21
N ILE A 137 -0.71 -25.79 13.07
CA ILE A 137 -1.66 -26.45 12.16
C ILE A 137 -0.95 -27.72 11.66
N PRO A 138 -1.56 -28.91 11.74
CA PRO A 138 -0.92 -30.13 11.25
C PRO A 138 -0.60 -29.99 9.76
N LEU A 139 0.61 -30.41 9.39
CA LEU A 139 1.15 -30.28 8.03
C LEU A 139 0.24 -30.91 6.97
N ASP A 140 -0.49 -31.96 7.32
CA ASP A 140 -1.44 -32.62 6.41
C ASP A 140 -2.58 -31.67 5.99
N ILE A 141 -3.15 -30.92 6.92
CA ILE A 141 -4.21 -29.93 6.62
C ILE A 141 -3.65 -28.75 5.82
N VAL A 142 -2.43 -28.32 6.14
CA VAL A 142 -1.76 -27.24 5.38
C VAL A 142 -1.52 -27.69 3.94
N ASN A 143 -1.06 -28.93 3.73
CA ASN A 143 -0.76 -29.48 2.43
C ASN A 143 -2.03 -29.64 1.57
N GLU A 144 -3.12 -30.13 2.15
CA GLU A 144 -4.44 -30.23 1.51
C GLU A 144 -4.94 -28.83 1.07
N LEU A 145 -4.83 -27.82 1.94
CA LEU A 145 -5.28 -26.46 1.62
C LEU A 145 -4.42 -25.71 0.60
N LEU A 146 -3.10 -25.93 0.60
CA LEU A 146 -2.18 -25.21 -0.29
C LEU A 146 -2.07 -25.85 -1.68
N PHE A 147 -2.19 -27.17 -1.79
CA PHE A 147 -1.83 -27.90 -3.01
C PHE A 147 -2.97 -28.69 -3.65
N GLU A 148 -4.13 -28.81 -3.00
CA GLU A 148 -5.20 -29.71 -3.46
C GLU A 148 -6.43 -28.98 -4.07
N ASN A 149 -6.22 -27.79 -4.64
CA ASN A 149 -7.23 -27.04 -5.41
C ASN A 149 -7.17 -27.29 -6.92
#